data_AF-A0A1F6WY38-F1
#
_entry.id   AF-A0A1F6WY38-F1
#
_cell.length_a   1.000
_cell.length_b   1.000
_cell.length_c   1.000
_cell.angle_alpha   90.00
_cell.angle_beta   90.00
_cell.angle_gamma   90.00
#
_symmetry.space_group_name_H-M   'P 1'
#
loop_
_entity.id
_entity.type
_entity.pdbx_description
1 polymer ?
#
loop_
_entity_poly.entity_id
_entity_poly.type
_entity_poly.pdbx_seq_one_letter_code
_entity_poly.pdbx_strand_id
1 'polypeptide(L)'
;MNTTRTPLFYMANLGSEMSRAVLAYQKADFTSMNDSIIRAKNIIEKIKEFPEMKGRTNELEILESIVENMRQKKFEMDKNQLLDYFSPFATRLMSI
;
A
#
# COMPACT_ATOMS: atom_id res chain seq x y z
N MET A 1 15.87 14.66 15.14
CA MET A 1 14.62 15.22 14.57
C MET A 1 13.48 14.30 14.98
N ASN A 2 12.46 14.77 15.68
CA ASN A 2 11.20 14.05 15.78
C ASN A 2 10.56 14.13 14.39
N THR A 3 10.73 13.11 13.56
CA THR A 3 10.02 13.00 12.29
C THR A 3 8.55 12.82 12.64
N THR A 4 7.79 13.91 12.59
CA THR A 4 6.34 13.86 12.72
C THR A 4 5.82 12.86 11.70
N ARG A 5 5.17 11.79 12.19
CA ARG A 5 4.59 10.76 11.34
C ARG A 5 3.30 11.33 10.76
N THR A 6 3.41 11.99 9.61
CA THR A 6 2.29 12.57 8.84
C THR A 6 1.62 11.49 7.97
N PRO A 7 0.43 11.74 7.39
CA PRO A 7 -0.12 10.81 6.40
C PRO A 7 0.84 10.57 5.23
N LEU A 8 1.57 11.60 4.80
CA LEU A 8 2.59 11.49 3.75
C LEU A 8 3.71 10.51 4.14
N PHE A 9 4.16 10.57 5.39
CA PHE A 9 5.14 9.61 5.91
C PHE A 9 4.60 8.18 5.84
N TYR A 10 3.36 7.95 6.27
CA TYR A 10 2.75 6.62 6.20
C TYR A 10 2.53 6.17 4.76
N MET A 11 2.16 7.07 3.84
CA MET A 11 2.00 6.74 2.42
C MET A 11 3.30 6.33 1.73
N ALA A 12 4.40 7.03 2.01
CA ALA A 12 5.71 6.64 1.50
C ALA A 12 6.09 5.23 1.98
N ASN A 13 5.80 4.91 3.26
CA ASN A 13 6.02 3.57 3.78
C ASN A 13 5.09 2.53 3.14
N LEU A 14 3.83 2.89 2.87
CA LEU A 14 2.89 2.00 2.18
C LEU A 14 3.42 1.60 0.80
N GLY A 15 3.89 2.57 -0.01
CA GLY A 15 4.47 2.29 -1.32
C GLY A 15 5.70 1.38 -1.27
N SER A 16 6.54 1.53 -0.22
CA SER A 16 7.68 0.66 0.02
C SER A 16 7.26 -0.79 0.31
N GLU A 17 6.25 -0.99 1.18
CA GLU A 17 5.75 -2.33 1.49
C GLU A 17 5.04 -3.00 0.31
N MET A 18 4.27 -2.24 -0.48
CA MET A 18 3.67 -2.76 -1.71
C MET A 18 4.73 -3.22 -2.70
N SER A 19 5.79 -2.43 -2.89
CA SER A 19 6.91 -2.79 -3.77
C SER A 19 7.64 -4.05 -3.28
N ARG A 20 7.84 -4.18 -1.97
CA ARG A 20 8.44 -5.37 -1.34
C ARG A 20 7.59 -6.61 -1.54
N ALA A 21 6.27 -6.50 -1.35
CA ALA A 21 5.34 -7.61 -1.57
C ALA A 21 5.42 -8.15 -3.01
N VAL A 22 5.46 -7.27 -4.01
CA VAL A 22 5.59 -7.67 -5.42
C VAL A 22 6.93 -8.34 -5.70
N LEU A 23 8.03 -7.75 -5.23
CA LEU A 23 9.36 -8.34 -5.44
C LEU A 23 9.48 -9.72 -4.80
N ALA A 24 8.86 -9.91 -3.63
CA ALA A 24 8.82 -11.20 -2.96
C ALA A 24 7.96 -12.22 -3.73
N TYR A 25 6.79 -11.81 -4.23
CA TYR A 25 5.95 -12.64 -5.10
C TYR A 25 6.70 -13.12 -6.35
N GLN A 26 7.41 -12.21 -7.04
CA GLN A 26 8.22 -12.54 -8.22
C GLN A 26 9.32 -13.57 -7.94
N LYS A 27 9.81 -13.61 -6.70
CA LYS A 27 10.82 -14.57 -6.24
C LYS A 27 10.23 -15.86 -5.66
N ALA A 28 8.90 -16.01 -5.69
CA ALA A 28 8.16 -17.05 -4.98
C ALA A 28 8.44 -17.08 -3.46
N ASP A 29 8.92 -15.98 -2.88
CA ASP A 29 9.13 -15.82 -1.44
C ASP A 29 7.82 -15.36 -0.79
N PHE A 30 6.91 -16.31 -0.60
CA PHE A 30 5.58 -16.03 -0.06
C PHE A 30 5.59 -15.61 1.41
N THR A 31 6.63 -15.94 2.17
CA THR A 31 6.80 -15.51 3.56
C THR A 31 7.05 -14.01 3.60
N SER A 32 8.07 -13.53 2.88
CA SER A 32 8.38 -12.09 2.80
C SER A 32 7.25 -11.29 2.16
N MET A 33 6.53 -11.88 1.21
CA MET A 33 5.33 -11.27 0.63
C MET A 33 4.26 -11.05 1.70
N ASN A 34 3.93 -12.08 2.47
CA ASN A 34 2.89 -12.01 3.50
C ASN A 34 3.26 -11.02 4.62
N ASP A 35 4.53 -10.98 5.02
CA ASP A 35 5.03 -10.01 6.01
C ASP A 35 4.87 -8.57 5.53
N SER A 36 5.16 -8.32 4.25
CA SER A 36 4.99 -6.99 3.64
C SER A 36 3.51 -6.60 3.54
N ILE A 37 2.64 -7.55 3.20
CA ILE A 37 1.17 -7.38 3.19
C ILE A 37 0.64 -7.00 4.57
N ILE A 38 1.09 -7.69 5.63
CA ILE A 38 0.67 -7.38 7.01
C ILE A 38 1.09 -5.95 7.39
N ARG A 39 2.33 -5.56 7.06
CA ARG A 39 2.80 -4.19 7.31
C ARG A 39 2.00 -3.15 6.51
N ALA A 40 1.70 -3.42 5.24
CA ALA A 40 0.88 -2.55 4.41
C ALA A 40 -0.51 -2.29 5.02
N LYS A 41 -1.19 -3.33 5.52
CA LYS A 41 -2.49 -3.18 6.21
C LYS A 41 -2.40 -2.31 7.46
N ASN A 42 -1.39 -2.57 8.31
CA ASN A 42 -1.19 -1.77 9.51
C ASN A 42 -0.94 -0.29 9.18
N ILE A 43 -0.25 -0.01 8.07
CA ILE A 43 -0.02 1.36 7.60
C ILE A 43 -1.34 2.00 7.11
N ILE A 44 -2.17 1.28 6.37
CA ILE A 44 -3.50 1.76 5.94
C ILE A 44 -4.36 2.13 7.15
N GLU A 45 -4.41 1.29 8.18
CA GLU A 45 -5.14 1.60 9.42
C GLU A 45 -4.60 2.88 10.09
N LYS A 46 -3.28 3.05 10.15
CA LYS A 46 -2.67 4.28 10.66
C LYS A 46 -3.03 5.51 9.83
N ILE A 47 -3.16 5.38 8.53
CA ILE A 47 -3.58 6.47 7.64
C ILE A 47 -5.05 6.85 7.91
N LYS A 48 -5.93 5.87 8.12
CA LYS A 48 -7.36 6.10 8.42
C LYS A 48 -7.59 6.90 9.72
N GLU A 49 -6.64 6.85 10.66
CA GLU A 49 -6.70 7.61 11.93
C GLU A 49 -6.56 9.13 11.73
N PHE A 50 -6.02 9.60 10.59
CA PHE A 50 -5.79 11.02 10.35
C PHE A 50 -7.08 11.78 9.97
N PRO A 51 -7.35 12.96 10.58
CA PRO A 51 -8.54 13.75 10.28
C PRO A 51 -8.70 14.12 8.80
N GLU A 52 -7.61 14.47 8.10
CA GLU A 52 -7.62 14.82 6.68
C GLU A 52 -7.99 13.64 5.76
N MET A 53 -7.96 12.41 6.27
CA MET A 53 -8.21 11.19 5.50
C MET A 53 -9.67 10.72 5.59
N LYS A 54 -10.50 11.31 6.45
CA LYS A 54 -11.91 10.91 6.68
C LYS A 54 -12.82 10.99 5.44
N GLY A 55 -12.43 11.75 4.41
CA GLY A 55 -13.16 11.86 3.13
C GLY A 55 -12.56 11.02 2.00
N ARG A 56 -11.44 10.32 2.25
CA ARG A 56 -10.67 9.55 1.25
C ARG A 56 -10.83 8.04 1.47
N THR A 57 -11.94 7.62 2.05
CA THR A 57 -12.19 6.23 2.46
C THR A 57 -12.23 5.28 1.26
N ASN A 58 -12.92 5.64 0.17
CA ASN A 58 -12.96 4.84 -1.06
C ASN A 58 -11.57 4.56 -1.61
N GLU A 59 -10.70 5.55 -1.51
CA GLU A 59 -9.35 5.44 -1.99
C GLU A 59 -8.58 4.39 -1.16
N LEU A 60 -8.64 4.49 0.17
CA LEU A 60 -8.00 3.54 1.07
C LEU A 60 -8.59 2.12 0.95
N GLU A 61 -9.88 1.99 0.69
CA GLU A 61 -10.55 0.70 0.44
C GLU A 61 -10.03 0.02 -0.84
N ILE A 62 -9.76 0.79 -1.90
CA ILE A 62 -9.15 0.25 -3.13
C ILE A 62 -7.75 -0.30 -2.83
N LEU A 63 -6.93 0.43 -2.06
CA LEU A 63 -5.61 -0.08 -1.64
C LEU A 63 -5.73 -1.37 -0.83
N GLU A 64 -6.67 -1.41 0.09
CA GLU A 64 -6.90 -2.58 0.94
C GLU A 64 -7.34 -3.79 0.11
N SER A 65 -8.21 -3.58 -0.89
CA SER A 65 -8.61 -4.59 -1.86
C SER A 65 -7.42 -5.13 -2.66
N ILE A 66 -6.53 -4.25 -3.14
CA ILE A 66 -5.30 -4.65 -3.85
C ILE A 66 -4.43 -5.53 -2.95
N VAL A 67 -4.24 -5.13 -1.69
CA VAL A 67 -3.45 -5.88 -0.71
C VAL A 67 -4.04 -7.27 -0.45
N GLU A 68 -5.37 -7.39 -0.32
CA GLU A 68 -6.03 -8.69 -0.14
C GLU A 68 -5.97 -9.57 -1.39
N ASN A 69 -6.11 -8.99 -2.57
CA ASN A 69 -6.00 -9.72 -3.82
C ASN A 69 -4.58 -10.30 -4.01
N MET A 70 -3.52 -9.57 -3.62
CA MET A 70 -2.16 -10.11 -3.60
C MET A 70 -2.05 -11.32 -2.66
N ARG A 71 -2.64 -11.23 -1.47
CA ARG A 71 -2.64 -12.31 -0.47
C ARG A 71 -3.31 -13.58 -0.98
N GLN A 72 -4.40 -13.46 -1.75
CA GLN A 72 -5.13 -14.60 -2.31
C GLN A 72 -4.41 -15.27 -3.48
N LYS A 73 -3.21 -14.80 -3.87
CA LYS A 73 -2.48 -15.22 -5.09
C LYS A 73 -3.33 -15.11 -6.36
N LYS A 74 -4.42 -14.34 -6.32
CA LYS A 74 -5.28 -14.02 -7.47
C LYS A 74 -4.71 -12.89 -8.32
N PHE A 75 -3.54 -12.38 -7.92
CA PHE A 75 -2.79 -11.39 -8.66
C PHE A 75 -2.00 -12.07 -9.79
N GLU A 76 -2.58 -12.12 -10.98
CA GLU A 76 -1.86 -12.39 -12.24
C GLU A 76 -1.25 -11.10 -12.83
N MET A 77 -1.17 -10.01 -12.06
CA MET A 77 -0.66 -8.73 -12.55
C MET A 77 0.87 -8.70 -12.53
N ASP A 78 1.44 -8.25 -13.65
CA ASP A 78 2.84 -7.86 -13.76
C ASP A 78 3.15 -6.69 -12.79
N LYS A 79 4.39 -6.59 -12.31
CA LYS A 79 4.88 -5.50 -11.45
C LYS A 79 4.58 -4.12 -12.04
N ASN A 80 4.65 -3.99 -13.37
CA ASN A 80 4.32 -2.74 -14.05
C ASN A 80 2.84 -2.39 -13.87
N GLN A 81 1.93 -3.36 -13.93
CA GLN A 81 0.51 -3.12 -13.69
C GLN A 81 0.25 -2.71 -12.24
N LEU A 82 0.88 -3.33 -11.24
CA LEU A 82 0.70 -2.86 -9.85
C LEU A 82 1.21 -1.42 -9.67
N LEU A 83 2.37 -1.08 -10.26
CA LEU A 83 2.90 0.28 -10.21
C LEU A 83 2.00 1.26 -10.95
N ASP A 84 1.45 0.90 -12.11
CA ASP A 84 0.52 1.71 -12.89
C ASP A 84 -0.83 1.90 -12.17
N TYR A 85 -1.24 0.96 -11.32
CA TYR A 85 -2.42 1.11 -10.47
C TYR A 85 -2.14 1.91 -9.19
N PHE A 86 -1.01 1.66 -8.54
CA PHE A 86 -0.63 2.31 -7.28
C PHE A 86 -0.17 3.75 -7.47
N SER A 87 0.56 4.05 -8.54
CA SER A 87 1.20 5.35 -8.74
C SER A 87 0.19 6.50 -8.93
N PRO A 88 -0.85 6.40 -9.80
CA PRO A 88 -1.85 7.45 -9.94
C PRO A 88 -2.62 7.71 -8.64
N PHE A 89 -2.78 6.66 -7.84
CA PHE A 89 -3.46 6.70 -6.58
C PHE A 89 -2.63 7.41 -5.50
N ALA A 90 -1.36 7.01 -5.36
CA ALA A 90 -0.41 7.69 -4.48
C ALA A 90 -0.28 9.16 -4.88
N THR A 91 -0.24 9.48 -6.17
CA THR A 91 -0.23 10.86 -6.67
C THR A 91 -1.50 11.62 -6.29
N ARG A 92 -2.71 11.07 -6.46
CA ARG A 92 -3.98 11.74 -6.08
C ARG A 92 -4.07 12.04 -4.58
N LEU A 93 -3.51 11.16 -3.76
CA LEU A 93 -3.42 11.36 -2.32
C LEU A 93 -2.37 12.39 -1.91
N MET A 94 -1.26 12.47 -2.64
CA MET A 94 -0.18 13.43 -2.40
C MET A 94 -0.44 14.81 -3.02
N SER A 95 -1.34 14.91 -4.00
CA SER A 95 -1.80 16.20 -4.54
C SER A 95 -2.74 16.86 -3.53
N ILE A 96 -2.11 17.60 -2.60
CA ILE A 96 -2.67 18.71 -1.84
C ILE A 96 -1.72 19.88 -2.05
#